data_AF-A0A925V065-F1
#
_entry.id   AF-A0A925V065-F1
#
_cell.length_a   1.000
_cell.length_b   1.000
_cell.length_c   1.000
_cell.angle_alpha   90.00
_cell.angle_beta   90.00
_cell.angle_gamma   90.00
#
_symmetry.space_group_name_H-M   'P 1'
#
loop_
_entity.id
_entity.type
_entity.pdbx_description
1 polymer ?
#
loop_
_entity_poly.entity_id
_entity_poly.type
_entity_poly.pdbx_seq_one_letter_code
_entity_poly.pdbx_strand_id
1 'polypeptide(L)'
;SSASASESTGEPTVAVRGKVVGKWGDASSAAIAGVKVEVLGAPELFDVTDDVGAFELLGVTPGVPIHIAARPSAIYLGGIVGVDVTYQDLADVVLLRPARLEVQQLSDQLVEQDENAAIDPAQGGVFAISDRMETSVTLIPATGRRFALDGMSVPVLDADVTANFLVPMVAFYDLGPHAAGELELGATHPQAACTVPHPHPPVEANHMTLVTIDCG
;
A
#
# COMPACT_ATOMS: atom_id res chain seq x y z
N SER A 1 -14.51 41.11 36.14
CA SER A 1 -14.11 40.70 34.79
C SER A 1 -13.71 39.24 34.86
N SER A 2 -14.57 38.34 34.36
CA SER A 2 -14.31 36.91 34.35
C SER A 2 -13.84 36.55 32.95
N ALA A 3 -12.57 36.21 32.80
CA ALA A 3 -12.05 35.67 31.55
C ALA A 3 -12.53 34.21 31.43
N SER A 4 -13.45 33.95 30.51
CA SER A 4 -13.72 32.60 30.03
C SER A 4 -12.56 32.19 29.14
N ALA A 5 -11.65 31.37 29.67
CA ALA A 5 -10.76 30.58 28.84
C ALA A 5 -11.63 29.51 28.17
N SER A 6 -11.75 29.58 26.84
CA SER A 6 -12.21 28.45 26.04
C SER A 6 -11.17 27.34 26.16
N GLU A 7 -11.45 26.34 26.98
CA GLU A 7 -10.76 25.06 26.93
C GLU A 7 -11.11 24.40 25.59
N SER A 8 -10.16 24.44 24.66
CA SER A 8 -10.14 23.55 23.51
C SER A 8 -9.99 22.13 24.04
N THR A 9 -11.07 21.37 24.09
CA THR A 9 -11.06 19.92 24.35
C THR A 9 -10.58 19.14 23.12
N GLY A 10 -9.74 19.74 22.28
CA GLY A 10 -9.27 19.15 21.03
C GLY A 10 -8.72 17.76 21.31
N GLU A 11 -9.26 16.76 20.61
CA GLU A 11 -8.77 15.39 20.72
C GLU A 11 -7.25 15.38 20.53
N PRO A 12 -6.51 14.56 21.30
CA PRO A 12 -5.07 14.47 21.13
C PRO A 12 -4.77 14.05 19.69
N THR A 13 -3.91 14.81 19.02
CA THR A 13 -3.44 14.49 17.67
C THR A 13 -1.94 14.23 17.68
N VAL A 14 -1.48 13.43 16.72
CA VAL A 14 -0.07 13.12 16.51
C VAL A 14 0.37 13.50 15.09
N ALA A 15 1.67 13.47 14.85
CA ALA A 15 2.27 13.63 13.53
C ALA A 15 2.65 12.27 12.97
N VAL A 16 2.28 12.00 11.72
CA VAL A 16 2.75 10.83 10.96
C VAL A 16 3.77 11.30 9.95
N ARG A 17 4.98 10.73 9.98
CA ARG A 17 6.05 11.07 9.05
C ARG A 17 6.27 9.94 8.06
N GLY A 18 7.02 10.20 7.01
CA GLY A 18 7.37 9.14 6.08
C GLY A 18 8.15 9.64 4.90
N LYS A 19 8.38 8.73 3.96
CA LYS A 19 9.06 9.02 2.69
C LYS A 19 8.39 8.32 1.52
N VAL A 20 8.32 9.01 0.39
CA VAL A 20 7.96 8.45 -0.91
C VAL A 20 9.24 8.23 -1.73
N VAL A 21 9.51 6.97 -2.07
CA VAL A 21 10.72 6.56 -2.78
C VAL A 21 10.39 5.63 -3.96
N GLY A 22 11.20 5.70 -5.02
CA GLY A 22 10.88 5.08 -6.30
C GLY A 22 11.16 3.58 -6.48
N LYS A 23 11.74 2.87 -5.49
CA LYS A 23 12.05 1.43 -5.64
C LYS A 23 11.75 0.62 -4.38
N TRP A 24 11.43 -0.64 -4.62
CA TRP A 24 11.29 -1.69 -3.63
C TRP A 24 12.59 -2.01 -2.89
N GLY A 25 12.53 -2.05 -1.55
CA GLY A 25 13.57 -2.66 -0.71
C GLY A 25 14.89 -1.90 -0.63
N ASP A 26 14.96 -0.69 -1.16
CA ASP A 26 16.19 0.11 -1.16
C ASP A 26 15.91 1.57 -0.79
N ALA A 27 16.33 1.97 0.41
CA ALA A 27 16.29 3.36 0.87
C ALA A 27 17.21 4.29 0.05
N SER A 28 18.04 3.76 -0.85
CA SER A 28 18.83 4.52 -1.82
C SER A 28 18.11 4.79 -3.15
N SER A 29 16.85 4.36 -3.28
CA SER A 29 16.04 4.70 -4.44
C SER A 29 15.71 6.18 -4.49
N ALA A 30 15.60 6.72 -5.71
CA ALA A 30 15.38 8.14 -5.92
C ALA A 30 14.12 8.60 -5.17
N ALA A 31 14.32 9.57 -4.28
CA ALA A 31 13.24 10.27 -3.61
C ALA A 31 12.31 10.92 -4.63
N ILE A 32 11.00 10.90 -4.34
CA ILE A 32 10.00 11.54 -5.21
C ILE A 32 9.48 12.79 -4.51
N ALA A 33 9.95 13.95 -4.98
CA ALA A 33 9.53 15.26 -4.50
C ALA A 33 8.21 15.72 -5.16
N GLY A 34 7.49 16.61 -4.49
CA GLY A 34 6.28 17.24 -5.03
C GLY A 34 5.05 16.34 -5.10
N VAL A 35 5.06 15.20 -4.41
CA VAL A 35 3.93 14.27 -4.34
C VAL A 35 3.01 14.69 -3.22
N LYS A 36 1.72 14.87 -3.52
CA LYS A 36 0.71 15.08 -2.48
C LYS A 36 0.50 13.75 -1.73
N VAL A 37 0.68 13.78 -0.43
CA VAL A 37 0.40 12.67 0.50
C VAL A 37 -0.77 13.07 1.37
N GLU A 38 -1.77 12.21 1.53
CA GLU A 38 -2.97 12.54 2.29
C GLU A 38 -3.57 11.33 3.02
N VAL A 39 -4.36 11.59 4.06
CA VAL A 39 -5.17 10.57 4.74
C VAL A 39 -6.47 10.36 3.96
N LEU A 40 -6.75 9.14 3.54
CA LEU A 40 -8.00 8.80 2.87
C LEU A 40 -9.19 9.00 3.82
N GLY A 41 -10.22 9.70 3.33
CA GLY A 41 -11.39 10.09 4.12
C GLY A 41 -11.21 11.36 4.97
N ALA A 42 -10.00 11.93 5.02
CA ALA A 42 -9.68 13.19 5.69
C ALA A 42 -8.74 14.05 4.82
N PRO A 43 -9.21 14.53 3.65
CA PRO A 43 -8.37 15.17 2.63
C PRO A 43 -7.73 16.51 3.08
N GLU A 44 -8.21 17.09 4.18
CA GLU A 44 -7.60 18.23 4.86
C GLU A 44 -6.29 17.86 5.58
N LEU A 45 -6.10 16.59 5.90
CA LEU A 45 -4.86 16.05 6.46
C LEU A 45 -3.96 15.61 5.30
N PHE A 46 -3.17 16.55 4.79
CA PHE A 46 -2.25 16.31 3.69
C PHE A 46 -0.94 17.05 3.87
N ASP A 47 0.08 16.58 3.17
CA ASP A 47 1.36 17.24 2.99
C ASP A 47 1.88 17.02 1.55
N VAL A 48 2.97 17.69 1.19
CA VAL A 48 3.64 17.52 -0.10
C VAL A 48 5.09 17.15 0.15
N THR A 49 5.56 16.09 -0.51
CA THR A 49 6.92 15.62 -0.30
C THR A 49 7.98 16.64 -0.67
N ASP A 50 9.00 16.76 0.16
CA ASP A 50 10.18 17.61 -0.08
C ASP A 50 11.18 16.98 -1.08
N ASP A 51 12.33 17.64 -1.29
CA ASP A 51 13.38 17.19 -2.22
C ASP A 51 14.00 15.83 -1.85
N VAL A 52 13.83 15.38 -0.60
CA VAL A 52 14.25 14.04 -0.14
C VAL A 52 13.08 13.07 -0.03
N GLY A 53 11.92 13.45 -0.58
CA GLY A 53 10.72 12.63 -0.63
C GLY A 53 10.00 12.52 0.70
N ALA A 54 10.38 13.30 1.71
CA ALA A 54 9.83 13.22 3.05
C ALA A 54 8.53 14.02 3.17
N PHE A 55 7.61 13.54 4.01
CA PHE A 55 6.35 14.21 4.34
C PHE A 55 6.08 14.12 5.85
N GLU A 56 5.24 15.02 6.35
CA GLU A 56 4.72 15.07 7.72
C GLU A 56 3.23 15.44 7.73
N LEU A 57 2.37 14.46 8.04
CA LEU A 57 0.94 14.67 8.25
C LEU A 57 0.69 15.06 9.71
N LEU A 58 0.22 16.28 9.93
CA LEU A 58 -0.15 16.78 11.25
C LEU A 58 -1.64 16.55 11.52
N GLY A 59 -2.02 16.41 12.80
CA GLY A 59 -3.43 16.38 13.18
C GLY A 59 -4.09 14.99 13.10
N VAL A 60 -3.31 13.92 13.05
CA VAL A 60 -3.84 12.56 12.93
C VAL A 60 -4.31 12.04 14.29
N THR A 61 -5.51 11.47 14.34
CA THR A 61 -6.06 10.88 15.56
C THR A 61 -5.38 9.54 15.87
N PRO A 62 -4.72 9.38 17.03
CA PRO A 62 -4.08 8.14 17.42
C PRO A 62 -5.11 7.05 17.81
N GLY A 63 -4.73 5.79 17.64
CA GLY A 63 -5.53 4.61 17.98
C GLY A 63 -6.53 4.20 16.91
N VAL A 64 -6.54 4.86 15.76
CA VAL A 64 -7.40 4.53 14.61
C VAL A 64 -6.50 4.13 13.43
N PRO A 65 -6.69 2.95 12.83
CA PRO A 65 -6.02 2.61 11.57
C PRO A 65 -6.44 3.58 10.48
N ILE A 66 -5.45 4.13 9.77
CA ILE A 66 -5.67 5.03 8.64
C ILE A 66 -5.09 4.44 7.36
N HIS A 67 -5.54 4.95 6.22
CA HIS A 67 -4.88 4.71 4.94
C HIS A 67 -4.26 6.02 4.45
N ILE A 68 -2.98 5.97 4.13
CA ILE A 68 -2.24 7.10 3.57
C ILE A 68 -2.07 6.88 2.08
N ALA A 69 -2.46 7.87 1.28
CA ALA A 69 -2.35 7.85 -0.16
C ALA A 69 -1.32 8.87 -0.66
N ALA A 70 -0.31 8.42 -1.39
CA ALA A 70 0.56 9.25 -2.21
C ALA A 70 -0.04 9.34 -3.62
N ARG A 71 -0.38 10.56 -4.05
CA ARG A 71 -1.07 10.80 -5.31
C ARG A 71 -0.17 10.50 -6.52
N PRO A 72 -0.73 9.95 -7.61
CA PRO A 72 0.03 9.62 -8.82
C PRO A 72 0.62 10.88 -9.46
N SER A 73 1.71 10.70 -10.20
CA SER A 73 2.30 11.70 -11.07
C SER A 73 2.52 11.15 -12.48
N ALA A 74 3.17 11.92 -13.35
CA ALA A 74 3.54 11.45 -14.69
C ALA A 74 4.49 10.23 -14.66
N ILE A 75 5.31 10.10 -13.61
CA ILE A 75 6.33 9.05 -13.49
C ILE A 75 6.02 8.05 -12.36
N TYR A 76 5.13 8.42 -11.45
CA TYR A 76 4.76 7.66 -10.26
C TYR A 76 3.32 7.16 -10.38
N LEU A 77 3.12 5.85 -10.17
CA LEU A 77 1.79 5.33 -9.90
C LEU A 77 1.50 5.61 -8.43
N GLY A 78 0.28 6.05 -8.09
CA GLY A 78 -0.05 6.37 -6.70
C GLY A 78 0.13 5.15 -5.80
N GLY A 79 0.38 5.39 -4.51
CA GLY A 79 0.56 4.34 -3.51
C GLY A 79 -0.42 4.55 -2.37
N ILE A 80 -1.04 3.47 -1.90
CA ILE A 80 -1.85 3.49 -0.69
C ILE A 80 -1.27 2.48 0.30
N VAL A 81 -1.10 2.87 1.56
CA VAL A 81 -0.71 1.94 2.64
C VAL A 81 -1.62 2.12 3.84
N GLY A 82 -1.91 1.03 4.55
CA GLY A 82 -2.50 1.11 5.88
C GLY A 82 -1.42 1.42 6.93
N VAL A 83 -1.79 2.22 7.94
CA VAL A 83 -0.91 2.58 9.06
C VAL A 83 -1.70 2.53 10.37
N ASP A 84 -1.15 1.83 11.35
CA ASP A 84 -1.59 1.90 12.74
C ASP A 84 -0.89 3.06 13.45
N VAL A 85 -1.66 4.11 13.75
CA VAL A 85 -1.13 5.32 14.39
C VAL A 85 -1.22 5.16 15.90
N THR A 86 -0.08 5.04 16.58
CA THR A 86 -0.02 4.94 18.04
C THR A 86 0.27 6.29 18.69
N TYR A 87 0.04 6.39 20.01
CA TYR A 87 0.38 7.59 20.79
C TYR A 87 1.89 7.81 20.95
N GLN A 88 2.73 6.83 20.58
CA GLN A 88 4.17 6.86 20.88
C GLN A 88 5.08 6.94 19.65
N ASP A 89 4.59 6.74 18.43
CA ASP A 89 5.47 6.60 17.28
C ASP A 89 5.30 7.70 16.22
N LEU A 90 6.42 8.39 15.97
CA LEU A 90 6.85 8.77 14.64
C LEU A 90 6.87 7.49 13.79
N ALA A 91 5.74 7.12 13.20
CA ALA A 91 5.73 6.04 12.22
C ALA A 91 6.65 6.51 11.07
N ASP A 92 7.83 5.90 10.90
CA ASP A 92 8.64 6.08 9.70
C ASP A 92 7.98 5.26 8.59
N VAL A 93 6.88 5.80 8.04
CA VAL A 93 6.15 5.13 6.97
C VAL A 93 6.95 5.28 5.69
N VAL A 94 7.65 4.21 5.30
CA VAL A 94 8.18 4.14 3.94
C VAL A 94 7.03 3.72 3.05
N LEU A 95 6.50 4.68 2.30
CA LEU A 95 5.58 4.42 1.20
C LEU A 95 6.40 3.81 0.07
N LEU A 96 6.61 2.50 0.16
CA LEU A 96 7.24 1.72 -0.89
C LEU A 96 6.27 1.59 -2.08
N ARG A 97 6.85 1.44 -3.29
CA ARG A 97 6.26 0.82 -4.51
C ARG A 97 5.52 1.76 -5.48
N PRO A 98 5.21 1.26 -6.70
CA PRO A 98 6.12 0.84 -7.77
C PRO A 98 6.20 1.96 -8.83
N ALA A 99 7.38 2.15 -9.43
CA ALA A 99 7.47 3.07 -10.57
C ALA A 99 6.56 2.56 -11.71
N ARG A 100 5.93 3.44 -12.49
CA ARG A 100 5.08 3.02 -13.64
C ARG A 100 5.81 2.05 -14.59
N LEU A 101 7.13 2.21 -14.72
CA LEU A 101 7.99 1.31 -15.50
C LEU A 101 8.04 -0.13 -14.95
N GLU A 102 8.06 -0.30 -13.62
CA GLU A 102 8.07 -1.64 -13.01
C GLU A 102 6.74 -2.35 -13.25
N VAL A 103 5.63 -1.63 -13.14
CA VAL A 103 4.30 -2.17 -13.47
C VAL A 103 4.22 -2.54 -14.95
N GLN A 104 4.79 -1.73 -15.84
CA GLN A 104 4.87 -2.06 -17.26
C GLN A 104 5.70 -3.33 -17.51
N GLN A 105 6.86 -3.47 -16.86
CA GLN A 105 7.70 -4.67 -16.99
C GLN A 105 6.98 -5.93 -16.50
N LEU A 106 6.26 -5.83 -15.38
CA LEU A 106 5.41 -6.93 -14.89
C LEU A 106 4.31 -7.26 -15.89
N SER A 107 3.65 -6.24 -16.46
CA SER A 107 2.62 -6.41 -17.48
C SER A 107 3.16 -7.14 -18.71
N ASP A 108 4.33 -6.74 -19.22
CA ASP A 108 4.96 -7.37 -20.38
C ASP A 108 5.25 -8.86 -20.12
N GLN A 109 5.73 -9.22 -18.93
CA GLN A 109 5.99 -10.62 -18.53
C GLN A 109 4.72 -11.46 -18.38
N LEU A 110 3.61 -10.85 -17.96
CA LEU A 110 2.32 -11.53 -17.88
C LEU A 110 1.73 -11.78 -19.27
N VAL A 111 1.88 -10.82 -20.19
CA VAL A 111 1.43 -10.93 -21.60
C VAL A 111 2.13 -12.08 -22.34
N GLU A 112 3.34 -12.45 -21.96
CA GLU A 112 4.03 -13.64 -22.49
C GLU A 112 3.34 -14.96 -22.11
N GLN A 113 2.58 -14.99 -21.01
CA GLN A 113 1.83 -16.16 -20.54
C GLN A 113 0.39 -16.21 -21.09
N ASP A 114 -0.28 -15.06 -21.14
CA ASP A 114 -1.60 -14.87 -21.73
C ASP A 114 -1.66 -13.47 -22.34
N GLU A 115 -1.94 -13.37 -23.64
CA GLU A 115 -1.95 -12.08 -24.37
C GLU A 115 -2.94 -11.06 -23.79
N ASN A 116 -3.97 -11.53 -23.08
CA ASN A 116 -4.94 -10.67 -22.44
C ASN A 116 -4.46 -10.15 -21.08
N ALA A 117 -3.36 -10.67 -20.52
CA ALA A 117 -2.82 -10.41 -19.17
C ALA A 117 -2.11 -9.07 -18.95
N ALA A 118 -2.35 -8.11 -19.84
CA ALA A 118 -1.88 -6.75 -19.64
C ALA A 118 -2.51 -6.14 -18.39
N ILE A 119 -1.67 -5.57 -17.52
CA ILE A 119 -2.09 -4.76 -16.37
C ILE A 119 -2.54 -3.38 -16.88
N ASP A 120 -3.75 -2.95 -16.53
CA ASP A 120 -4.25 -1.61 -16.74
C ASP A 120 -3.96 -0.72 -15.50
N PRO A 121 -2.93 0.13 -15.54
CA PRO A 121 -2.58 0.97 -14.40
C PRO A 121 -3.65 2.02 -14.08
N ALA A 122 -4.66 2.23 -14.94
CA ALA A 122 -5.76 3.14 -14.65
C ALA A 122 -6.76 2.55 -13.64
N GLN A 123 -6.87 1.23 -13.53
CA GLN A 123 -7.85 0.58 -12.64
C GLN A 123 -7.35 0.50 -11.20
N GLY A 124 -6.06 0.20 -11.02
CA GLY A 124 -5.43 0.04 -9.71
C GLY A 124 -5.41 -1.43 -9.27
N GLY A 125 -4.88 -1.67 -8.07
CA GLY A 125 -4.70 -3.03 -7.58
C GLY A 125 -4.23 -3.10 -6.13
N VAL A 126 -4.16 -4.32 -5.61
CA VAL A 126 -3.72 -4.64 -4.25
C VAL A 126 -2.53 -5.58 -4.32
N PHE A 127 -1.43 -5.19 -3.67
CA PHE A 127 -0.20 -5.96 -3.58
C PHE A 127 -0.03 -6.42 -2.13
N ALA A 128 -0.21 -7.71 -1.90
CA ALA A 128 0.01 -8.34 -0.61
C ALA A 128 1.45 -8.86 -0.53
N ILE A 129 2.23 -8.41 0.46
CA ILE A 129 3.55 -8.98 0.80
C ILE A 129 3.41 -9.87 2.01
N SER A 130 4.08 -11.00 2.01
CA SER A 130 4.33 -11.78 3.21
C SER A 130 5.80 -11.75 3.59
N ASP A 131 6.08 -11.88 4.88
CA ASP A 131 7.40 -12.15 5.45
C ASP A 131 7.80 -13.65 5.35
N ARG A 132 6.87 -14.51 4.95
CA ARG A 132 7.06 -15.96 4.77
C ARG A 132 6.75 -16.37 3.33
N MET A 133 7.55 -17.30 2.81
CA MET A 133 7.22 -18.03 1.59
C MET A 133 6.06 -19.00 1.86
N GLU A 134 5.46 -19.55 0.80
CA GLU A 134 4.34 -20.49 0.85
C GLU A 134 3.07 -19.93 1.49
N THR A 135 3.03 -18.63 1.76
CA THR A 135 1.82 -17.92 2.20
C THR A 135 0.85 -17.85 1.03
N SER A 136 -0.36 -18.39 1.25
CA SER A 136 -1.48 -18.30 0.32
C SER A 136 -2.33 -17.07 0.64
N VAL A 137 -2.63 -16.27 -0.38
CA VAL A 137 -3.38 -15.02 -0.23
C VAL A 137 -4.70 -15.08 -1.00
N THR A 138 -5.78 -14.65 -0.36
CA THR A 138 -7.12 -14.61 -0.94
C THR A 138 -7.71 -13.21 -0.88
N LEU A 139 -8.53 -12.84 -1.87
CA LEU A 139 -9.31 -11.61 -1.88
C LEU A 139 -10.80 -11.97 -1.95
N ILE A 140 -11.61 -11.36 -1.08
CA ILE A 140 -13.06 -11.58 -1.01
C ILE A 140 -13.77 -10.23 -1.23
N PRO A 141 -14.73 -10.14 -2.17
CA PRO A 141 -15.03 -11.14 -3.20
C PRO A 141 -13.85 -11.35 -4.16
N ALA A 142 -13.73 -12.56 -4.71
CA ALA A 142 -12.73 -12.88 -5.71
C ALA A 142 -13.03 -12.08 -6.99
N THR A 143 -12.27 -11.01 -7.20
CA THR A 143 -12.45 -10.05 -8.29
C THR A 143 -11.10 -9.68 -8.88
N GLY A 144 -11.15 -9.12 -10.10
CA GLY A 144 -9.94 -8.80 -10.87
C GLY A 144 -9.15 -10.02 -11.28
N ARG A 145 -7.88 -9.78 -11.59
CA ARG A 145 -6.90 -10.80 -11.97
C ARG A 145 -5.82 -10.89 -10.93
N ARG A 146 -5.04 -11.97 -10.95
CA ARG A 146 -3.98 -12.13 -9.98
C ARG A 146 -2.75 -12.83 -10.53
N PHE A 147 -1.62 -12.57 -9.88
CA PHE A 147 -0.39 -13.31 -10.06
C PHE A 147 0.38 -13.39 -8.74
N ALA A 148 1.27 -14.38 -8.63
CA ALA A 148 2.30 -14.45 -7.59
C ALA A 148 3.68 -14.47 -8.23
N LEU A 149 4.73 -14.17 -7.46
CA LEU A 149 6.10 -14.37 -7.94
C LEU A 149 6.60 -15.77 -7.63
N ASP A 150 7.19 -16.42 -8.63
CA ASP A 150 7.91 -17.67 -8.45
C ASP A 150 9.27 -17.49 -7.75
N GLY A 151 9.98 -18.60 -7.54
CA GLY A 151 11.31 -18.61 -6.92
C GLY A 151 12.40 -17.86 -7.69
N MET A 152 12.12 -17.46 -8.94
CA MET A 152 13.01 -16.69 -9.81
C MET A 152 12.56 -15.23 -10.00
N SER A 153 11.56 -14.78 -9.24
CA SER A 153 10.94 -13.45 -9.34
C SER A 153 10.17 -13.23 -10.65
N VAL A 154 9.74 -14.30 -11.31
CA VAL A 154 8.89 -14.24 -12.50
C VAL A 154 7.43 -14.25 -12.04
N PRO A 155 6.57 -13.33 -12.52
CA PRO A 155 5.16 -13.36 -12.20
C PRO A 155 4.51 -14.58 -12.84
N VAL A 156 3.65 -15.28 -12.11
CA VAL A 156 2.90 -16.45 -12.57
C VAL A 156 1.42 -16.19 -12.38
N LEU A 157 0.66 -16.23 -13.48
CA LEU A 157 -0.79 -16.00 -13.47
C LEU A 157 -1.53 -17.00 -12.59
N ASP A 158 -2.55 -16.50 -11.90
CA ASP A 158 -3.50 -17.26 -11.09
C ASP A 158 -2.89 -18.12 -9.97
N ALA A 159 -1.62 -17.89 -9.63
CA ALA A 159 -0.97 -18.51 -8.49
C ALA A 159 -1.42 -17.86 -7.16
N ASP A 160 -1.82 -18.69 -6.20
CA ASP A 160 -2.30 -18.26 -4.87
C ASP A 160 -1.15 -18.11 -3.87
N VAL A 161 0.01 -18.68 -4.17
CA VAL A 161 1.07 -18.96 -3.21
C VAL A 161 2.30 -18.11 -3.52
N THR A 162 2.79 -17.40 -2.51
CA THR A 162 4.07 -16.67 -2.57
C THR A 162 5.24 -17.65 -2.63
N ALA A 163 6.14 -17.54 -3.62
CA ALA A 163 7.27 -18.48 -3.77
C ALA A 163 8.66 -17.81 -3.87
N ASN A 164 8.73 -16.50 -3.68
CA ASN A 164 9.97 -15.73 -3.74
C ASN A 164 10.50 -15.40 -2.35
N PHE A 165 11.80 -15.58 -2.07
CA PHE A 165 12.38 -15.30 -0.75
C PHE A 165 12.78 -13.82 -0.55
N LEU A 166 13.00 -13.07 -1.64
CA LEU A 166 13.38 -11.67 -1.58
C LEU A 166 12.15 -10.79 -1.37
N VAL A 167 11.07 -11.11 -2.09
CA VAL A 167 9.81 -10.38 -2.02
C VAL A 167 8.63 -11.34 -2.17
N PRO A 168 8.26 -12.10 -1.11
CA PRO A 168 7.10 -12.99 -1.16
C PRO A 168 5.83 -12.16 -1.38
N MET A 169 5.24 -12.20 -2.58
CA MET A 169 4.08 -11.36 -2.92
C MET A 169 3.03 -12.06 -3.77
N VAL A 170 1.78 -11.65 -3.57
CA VAL A 170 0.63 -11.89 -4.45
C VAL A 170 0.03 -10.54 -4.80
N ALA A 171 -0.28 -10.33 -6.08
CA ALA A 171 -0.92 -9.12 -6.56
C ALA A 171 -2.30 -9.45 -7.13
N PHE A 172 -3.30 -8.66 -6.74
CA PHE A 172 -4.61 -8.58 -7.38
C PHE A 172 -4.65 -7.27 -8.17
N TYR A 173 -4.92 -7.33 -9.47
CA TYR A 173 -4.83 -6.19 -10.38
C TYR A 173 -6.05 -6.10 -11.29
N ASP A 174 -6.15 -4.97 -11.99
CA ASP A 174 -7.34 -4.57 -12.74
C ASP A 174 -8.59 -4.60 -11.85
N LEU A 175 -8.41 -4.11 -10.63
CA LEU A 175 -9.49 -3.94 -9.68
C LEU A 175 -10.18 -2.62 -9.99
N GLY A 176 -11.51 -2.62 -10.03
CA GLY A 176 -12.27 -1.37 -10.04
C GLY A 176 -12.04 -0.58 -8.73
N PRO A 177 -12.51 0.67 -8.66
CA PRO A 177 -12.45 1.42 -7.42
C PRO A 177 -13.28 0.73 -6.34
N HIS A 178 -12.68 0.55 -5.17
CA HIS A 178 -13.30 -0.07 -4.00
C HIS A 178 -13.03 0.75 -2.75
N ALA A 179 -14.07 1.01 -1.96
CA ALA A 179 -13.89 1.64 -0.66
C ALA A 179 -13.28 0.65 0.35
N ALA A 180 -12.62 1.16 1.39
CA ALA A 180 -12.17 0.33 2.50
C ALA A 180 -13.36 -0.41 3.11
N GLY A 181 -13.23 -1.74 3.26
CA GLY A 181 -14.26 -2.63 3.80
C GLY A 181 -15.09 -3.37 2.72
N GLU A 182 -14.99 -2.98 1.45
CA GLU A 182 -15.66 -3.70 0.36
C GLU A 182 -14.89 -4.94 -0.09
N LEU A 183 -13.57 -4.91 0.07
CA LEU A 183 -12.67 -6.03 -0.14
C LEU A 183 -12.12 -6.52 1.21
N GLU A 184 -11.85 -7.82 1.29
CA GLU A 184 -11.20 -8.45 2.42
C GLU A 184 -10.05 -9.35 1.92
N LEU A 185 -8.83 -9.05 2.39
CA LEU A 185 -7.66 -9.89 2.19
C LEU A 185 -7.54 -10.91 3.33
N GLY A 186 -7.43 -12.17 2.94
CA GLY A 186 -7.08 -13.27 3.82
C GLY A 186 -5.68 -13.80 3.49
N ALA A 187 -5.02 -14.36 4.50
CA ALA A 187 -3.74 -15.03 4.33
C ALA A 187 -3.69 -16.31 5.17
N THR A 188 -3.07 -17.36 4.62
CA THR A 188 -2.84 -18.62 5.32
C THR A 188 -1.45 -19.16 5.02
N HIS A 189 -0.83 -19.82 5.99
CA HIS A 189 0.47 -20.47 5.83
C HIS A 189 0.41 -21.89 6.41
N PRO A 190 1.08 -22.90 5.81
CA PRO A 190 0.96 -24.29 6.27
C PRO A 190 1.49 -24.54 7.70
N GLN A 191 2.43 -23.71 8.17
CA GLN A 191 3.14 -23.95 9.43
C GLN A 191 3.05 -22.80 10.44
N ALA A 192 2.34 -21.72 10.11
CA ALA A 192 2.30 -20.54 10.96
C ALA A 192 0.95 -19.83 10.87
N ALA A 193 0.61 -19.10 11.93
CA ALA A 193 -0.57 -18.25 11.93
C ALA A 193 -0.22 -16.93 11.24
N CYS A 194 -1.03 -16.56 10.24
CA CYS A 194 -0.87 -15.28 9.55
C CYS A 194 -1.85 -14.26 10.08
N THR A 195 -1.41 -13.00 10.13
CA THR A 195 -2.23 -11.83 10.40
C THR A 195 -2.09 -10.84 9.26
N VAL A 196 -3.20 -10.15 8.96
CA VAL A 196 -3.25 -9.07 7.99
C VAL A 196 -3.68 -7.82 8.77
N PRO A 197 -2.76 -6.91 9.16
CA PRO A 197 -3.09 -5.77 10.02
C PRO A 197 -4.15 -4.85 9.41
N HIS A 198 -4.12 -4.70 8.08
CA HIS A 198 -5.08 -3.92 7.31
C HIS A 198 -5.80 -4.82 6.29
N PRO A 199 -6.75 -5.66 6.74
CA PRO A 199 -7.38 -6.67 5.88
C PRO A 199 -8.36 -6.08 4.88
N HIS A 200 -8.73 -4.81 5.02
CA HIS A 200 -9.75 -4.14 4.19
C HIS A 200 -9.15 -3.02 3.33
N PRO A 201 -8.32 -3.35 2.33
CA PRO A 201 -7.65 -2.35 1.51
C PRO A 201 -8.66 -1.57 0.66
N PRO A 202 -8.55 -0.23 0.58
CA PRO A 202 -9.21 0.52 -0.49
C PRO A 202 -8.49 0.26 -1.83
N VAL A 203 -9.19 0.52 -2.94
CA VAL A 203 -8.62 0.56 -4.29
C VAL A 203 -9.05 1.85 -4.96
N GLU A 204 -8.08 2.62 -5.44
CA GLU A 204 -8.34 3.83 -6.21
C GLU A 204 -7.70 3.72 -7.60
N ALA A 205 -8.35 4.35 -8.58
CA ALA A 205 -7.81 4.48 -9.93
C ALA A 205 -6.39 5.09 -9.88
N ASN A 206 -5.47 4.55 -10.68
CA ASN A 206 -4.07 4.97 -10.71
C ASN A 206 -3.30 4.79 -9.40
N HIS A 207 -3.74 3.90 -8.49
CA HIS A 207 -3.02 3.59 -7.27
C HIS A 207 -2.79 2.07 -7.11
N MET A 208 -1.70 1.73 -6.44
CA MET A 208 -1.46 0.39 -5.91
C MET A 208 -1.55 0.43 -4.40
N THR A 209 -2.43 -0.39 -3.84
CA THR A 209 -2.58 -0.54 -2.40
C THR A 209 -1.65 -1.62 -1.90
N LEU A 210 -0.80 -1.29 -0.95
CA LEU A 210 0.12 -2.19 -0.31
C LEU A 210 -0.46 -2.73 0.98
N VAL A 211 -0.49 -4.05 1.12
CA VAL A 211 -0.85 -4.74 2.35
C VAL A 211 0.27 -5.68 2.78
N THR A 212 0.68 -5.58 4.03
CA THR A 212 1.64 -6.49 4.67
C THR A 212 0.91 -7.65 5.34
N ILE A 213 1.53 -8.81 5.30
CA ILE A 213 1.09 -10.04 5.94
C ILE A 213 2.24 -10.49 6.85
N ASP A 214 1.92 -10.69 8.13
CA ASP A 214 2.83 -11.22 9.14
C ASP A 214 2.45 -12.66 9.44
N CYS A 215 3.34 -13.59 9.16
CA CYS A 215 3.16 -15.01 9.40
C CYS A 215 4.16 -15.59 10.43
N GLY A 216 4.68 -14.78 11.37
CA GLY A 216 5.39 -15.20 12.60
C GLY A 216 6.65 -16.04 12.41
#